data_AF-A0A1F6EED5-F1
#
_entry.id   AF-A0A1F6EED5-F1
#
_cell.length_a   1.000
_cell.length_b   1.000
_cell.length_c   1.000
_cell.angle_alpha   90.00
_cell.angle_beta   90.00
_cell.angle_gamma   90.00
#
_symmetry.space_group_name_H-M   'P 1'
#
loop_
_entity.id
_entity.type
_entity.pdbx_description
1 polymer ?
#
loop_
_entity_poly.entity_id
_entity_poly.type
_entity_poly.pdbx_seq_one_letter_code
_entity_poly.pdbx_strand_id
1 'polypeptide(L)'
;MYNTRSRGFTLIELLVVIAIIGVLSAVVLASLNTARTKGNDAAIKANLDSARAQAEIFYDGGNTYEGVCAATTGIANMVTGAGNAGSGDVDCYDVQGAYAISAQLKNDTTKYWCVDSTGQAVEKAAQIAADATAC
;
A
#
# COMPACT_ATOMS: atom_id res chain seq x y z
N MET A 1 37.92 47.59 -25.48
CA MET A 1 37.71 46.47 -26.43
C MET A 1 38.05 45.17 -25.71
N TYR A 2 37.06 44.42 -25.24
CA TYR A 2 37.30 43.07 -24.70
C TYR A 2 36.60 42.07 -25.62
N ASN A 3 37.39 41.33 -26.39
CA ASN A 3 36.88 40.34 -27.35
C ASN A 3 36.56 39.05 -26.60
N THR A 4 35.28 38.82 -26.29
CA THR A 4 34.83 37.61 -25.60
C THR A 4 34.82 36.43 -26.57
N ARG A 5 35.88 35.60 -26.55
CA ARG A 5 35.89 34.32 -27.28
C ARG A 5 34.78 33.42 -26.73
N SER A 6 33.78 33.11 -27.56
CA SER A 6 32.82 32.05 -27.28
C SER A 6 33.55 30.70 -27.25
N ARG A 7 33.49 29.99 -26.11
CA ARG A 7 33.97 28.61 -26.00
C ARG A 7 32.80 27.68 -26.34
N GLY A 8 32.94 26.92 -27.42
CA GLY A 8 31.99 25.85 -27.77
C GLY A 8 32.25 24.60 -26.93
N PHE A 9 31.17 23.89 -26.58
CA PHE A 9 31.23 22.56 -25.96
C PHE A 9 31.67 21.52 -27.00
N THR A 10 32.52 20.57 -26.62
CA THR A 10 32.90 19.48 -27.53
C THR A 10 31.84 18.38 -27.56
N LEU A 11 31.71 17.69 -28.71
CA LEU A 11 30.81 16.54 -28.84
C LEU A 11 31.16 15.41 -27.87
N ILE A 12 32.46 15.23 -27.57
CA ILE A 12 32.92 14.20 -26.62
C ILE A 12 32.54 14.53 -25.17
N GLU A 13 32.58 15.81 -24.78
CA GLU A 13 32.13 16.24 -23.45
C GLU A 13 30.64 15.97 -23.27
N LEU A 14 29.80 16.25 -24.28
CA LEU A 14 28.37 15.92 -24.20
C LEU A 14 28.13 14.40 -24.20
N LEU A 15 28.91 13.63 -24.95
CA LEU A 15 28.77 12.18 -25.02
C LEU A 15 29.08 11.50 -23.68
N VAL A 16 30.15 11.93 -22.98
CA VAL A 16 30.48 11.41 -21.65
C VAL A 16 29.40 11.75 -20.63
N VAL A 17 28.83 12.96 -20.68
CA VAL A 17 27.79 13.38 -19.72
C VAL A 17 26.54 12.53 -19.85
N ILE A 18 26.05 12.30 -21.08
CA ILE A 18 24.87 11.44 -21.27
C ILE A 18 25.15 9.99 -20.87
N ALA A 19 26.38 9.50 -21.05
CA ALA A 19 26.77 8.18 -20.62
C ALA A 19 26.73 8.03 -19.09
N ILE A 20 27.27 9.01 -18.35
CA ILE A 20 27.24 9.00 -16.88
C ILE A 20 25.81 9.13 -16.35
N ILE A 21 25.00 10.04 -16.91
CA ILE A 21 23.59 10.18 -16.52
C ILE A 21 22.83 8.87 -16.80
N GLY A 22 23.10 8.21 -17.93
CA GLY A 22 22.52 6.91 -18.25
C GLY A 22 22.77 5.86 -17.17
N VAL A 23 24.03 5.69 -16.76
CA VAL A 23 24.40 4.71 -15.72
C VAL A 23 23.77 5.06 -14.36
N LEU A 24 23.84 6.33 -13.94
CA LEU A 24 23.27 6.76 -12.66
C LEU A 24 21.74 6.61 -12.64
N SER A 25 21.06 6.95 -13.74
CA SER A 25 19.60 6.85 -13.84
C SER A 25 19.08 5.41 -13.73
N ALA A 26 19.81 4.44 -14.28
CA ALA A 26 19.44 3.03 -14.21
C ALA A 26 19.43 2.50 -12.76
N VAL A 27 20.47 2.84 -11.98
CA VAL A 27 20.58 2.42 -10.57
C VAL A 27 19.49 3.08 -9.71
N VAL A 28 19.25 4.37 -9.91
CA VAL A 28 18.23 5.12 -9.17
C VAL A 28 16.84 4.55 -9.45
N LEU A 29 16.51 4.25 -10.71
CA LEU A 29 15.19 3.71 -11.06
C LEU A 29 14.92 2.34 -10.41
N ALA A 30 15.92 1.45 -10.38
CA ALA A 30 15.79 0.17 -9.70
C ALA A 30 15.47 0.34 -8.21
N SER A 31 16.19 1.23 -7.51
CA SER A 31 15.97 1.51 -6.09
C SER A 31 14.60 2.15 -5.80
N LEU A 32 14.15 3.04 -6.69
CA LEU A 32 12.86 3.73 -6.56
C LEU A 32 11.68 2.77 -6.70
N ASN A 33 11.77 1.79 -7.60
CA ASN A 33 10.71 0.79 -7.76
C ASN A 33 10.52 -0.03 -6.49
N THR A 34 11.60 -0.51 -5.88
CA THR A 34 11.52 -1.22 -4.58
C THR A 34 10.96 -0.33 -3.47
N ALA A 35 11.37 0.94 -3.40
CA ALA A 35 10.88 1.89 -2.40
C ALA A 35 9.38 2.16 -2.55
N ARG A 36 8.89 2.32 -3.78
CA ARG A 36 7.46 2.50 -4.08
C ARG A 36 6.63 1.30 -3.64
N THR A 37 7.09 0.10 -3.96
CA THR A 37 6.40 -1.14 -3.57
C THR A 37 6.31 -1.29 -2.04
N LYS A 38 7.39 -1.00 -1.31
CA LYS A 38 7.36 -0.97 0.16
C LYS A 38 6.46 0.13 0.72
N GLY A 39 6.39 1.28 0.07
CA GLY A 39 5.48 2.37 0.42
C GLY A 39 4.01 1.98 0.27
N ASN A 40 3.69 1.22 -0.77
CA ASN A 40 2.35 0.67 -0.97
C ASN A 40 1.99 -0.33 0.15
N ASP A 41 2.87 -1.24 0.53
CA ASP A 41 2.65 -2.15 1.66
C ASP A 41 2.42 -1.40 2.98
N ALA A 42 3.17 -0.32 3.22
CA ALA A 42 2.96 0.53 4.38
C ALA A 42 1.58 1.21 4.35
N ALA A 43 1.12 1.66 3.17
CA ALA A 43 -0.20 2.23 3.00
C ALA A 43 -1.31 1.19 3.23
N ILE A 44 -1.15 -0.04 2.75
CA ILE A 44 -2.07 -1.16 3.03
C ILE A 44 -2.21 -1.36 4.54
N LYS A 45 -1.06 -1.51 5.23
CA LYS A 45 -1.03 -1.74 6.68
C LYS A 45 -1.68 -0.59 7.45
N ALA A 46 -1.38 0.66 7.08
CA ALA A 46 -1.95 1.84 7.72
C ALA A 46 -3.46 1.98 7.50
N ASN A 47 -3.95 1.66 6.30
CA ASN A 47 -5.38 1.65 6.01
C ASN A 47 -6.11 0.57 6.82
N LEU A 48 -5.58 -0.66 6.89
CA LEU A 48 -6.20 -1.72 7.68
C LEU A 48 -6.14 -1.45 9.19
N ASP A 49 -5.06 -0.85 9.68
CA ASP A 49 -4.96 -0.44 11.09
C ASP A 49 -5.98 0.65 11.45
N SER A 50 -6.16 1.63 10.55
CA SER A 50 -7.19 2.66 10.70
C SER A 50 -8.60 2.05 10.63
N ALA A 51 -8.83 1.09 9.74
CA ALA A 51 -10.10 0.37 9.61
C ALA A 51 -10.45 -0.38 10.90
N ARG A 52 -9.46 -1.05 11.51
CA ARG A 52 -9.60 -1.70 12.82
C ARG A 52 -10.02 -0.71 13.90
N ALA A 53 -9.32 0.42 14.03
CA ALA A 53 -9.69 1.44 15.02
C ALA A 53 -11.12 1.99 14.81
N GLN A 54 -11.55 2.15 13.56
CA GLN A 54 -12.92 2.55 13.24
C GLN A 54 -13.95 1.44 13.50
N ALA A 55 -13.58 0.17 13.33
CA ALA A 55 -14.46 -0.96 13.63
C ALA A 55 -14.75 -1.04 15.14
N GLU A 56 -13.77 -0.76 16.01
CA GLU A 56 -14.00 -0.66 17.46
C GLU A 56 -14.98 0.47 17.80
N ILE A 57 -14.83 1.65 17.18
CA ILE A 57 -15.77 2.77 17.36
C ILE A 57 -17.18 2.40 16.87
N PHE A 58 -17.27 1.64 15.77
CA PHE A 58 -18.54 1.15 15.25
C PHE A 58 -19.21 0.21 16.26
N TYR A 59 -18.44 -0.70 16.87
CA TYR A 59 -18.92 -1.59 17.92
C TYR A 59 -19.41 -0.81 19.15
N ASP A 60 -18.67 0.20 19.61
CA ASP A 60 -19.07 1.03 20.75
C ASP A 60 -20.43 1.75 20.52
N GLY A 61 -20.77 2.06 19.27
CA GLY A 61 -22.02 2.72 18.90
C GLY A 61 -23.23 1.77 18.76
N GLY A 62 -23.00 0.50 18.41
CA GLY A 62 -24.06 -0.45 18.03
C GLY A 62 -24.05 -1.80 18.76
N ASN A 63 -23.03 -2.07 19.59
CA ASN A 63 -22.71 -3.37 20.20
C ASN A 63 -22.70 -4.54 19.18
N THR A 64 -22.29 -4.24 17.95
CA THR A 64 -22.25 -5.21 16.85
C THR A 64 -21.15 -4.84 15.86
N TYR A 65 -20.52 -5.85 15.26
CA TYR A 65 -19.66 -5.69 14.10
C TYR A 65 -20.41 -5.91 12.77
N GLU A 66 -21.67 -6.30 12.81
CA GLU A 66 -22.49 -6.47 11.61
C GLU A 66 -22.64 -5.14 10.85
N GLY A 67 -22.27 -5.14 9.58
CA GLY A 67 -22.25 -3.97 8.71
C GLY A 67 -20.91 -3.22 8.66
N VAL A 68 -19.87 -3.65 9.40
CA VAL A 68 -18.53 -3.03 9.37
C VAL A 68 -17.99 -2.91 7.94
N CYS A 69 -18.16 -3.96 7.10
CA CYS A 69 -17.65 -3.95 5.74
C CYS A 69 -18.47 -3.07 4.78
N ALA A 70 -19.74 -2.84 5.09
CA ALA A 70 -20.64 -1.99 4.32
C ALA A 70 -20.71 -0.53 4.83
N ALA A 71 -20.09 -0.24 5.99
CA ALA A 71 -20.11 1.07 6.61
C ALA A 71 -19.42 2.11 5.72
N THR A 72 -20.23 2.92 5.05
CA THR A 72 -19.80 3.91 4.07
C THR A 72 -19.06 5.08 4.71
N THR A 73 -19.19 5.24 6.03
CA THR A 73 -18.40 6.17 6.84
C THR A 73 -17.08 5.51 7.27
N GLY A 74 -16.01 5.82 6.54
CA GLY A 74 -14.63 5.55 6.96
C GLY A 74 -14.10 4.16 6.59
N ILE A 75 -14.71 3.10 7.11
CA ILE A 75 -14.16 1.73 7.02
C ILE A 75 -14.12 1.26 5.56
N ALA A 76 -15.22 1.34 4.81
CA ALA A 76 -15.25 0.94 3.41
C ALA A 76 -14.24 1.72 2.53
N ASN A 77 -13.98 2.99 2.86
CA ASN A 77 -12.97 3.80 2.17
C ASN A 77 -11.54 3.36 2.49
N MET A 78 -11.28 2.97 3.74
CA MET A 78 -9.99 2.43 4.17
C MET A 78 -9.72 1.06 3.54
N VAL A 79 -10.73 0.19 3.49
CA VAL A 79 -10.69 -1.11 2.79
C VAL A 79 -10.39 -0.90 1.30
N THR A 80 -11.13 0.01 0.65
CA THR A 80 -10.89 0.39 -0.76
C THR A 80 -9.49 0.98 -0.96
N GLY A 81 -9.03 1.81 -0.01
CA GLY A 81 -7.69 2.41 -0.02
C GLY A 81 -6.58 1.37 0.07
N ALA A 82 -6.77 0.33 0.88
CA ALA A 82 -5.85 -0.81 0.93
C ALA A 82 -5.81 -1.54 -0.42
N GLY A 83 -6.96 -1.74 -1.07
CA GLY A 83 -7.02 -2.37 -2.39
C GLY A 83 -6.31 -1.58 -3.47
N ASN A 84 -6.49 -0.26 -3.48
CA ASN A 84 -5.83 0.65 -4.42
C ASN A 84 -4.30 0.70 -4.23
N ALA A 85 -3.82 0.57 -2.99
CA ALA A 85 -2.38 0.49 -2.72
C ALA A 85 -1.79 -0.88 -3.14
N GLY A 86 -2.58 -1.95 -3.03
CA GLY A 86 -2.21 -3.31 -3.41
C GLY A 86 -2.48 -3.64 -4.88
N SER A 87 -3.06 -4.82 -5.09
CA SER A 87 -3.46 -5.34 -6.42
C SER A 87 -4.97 -5.31 -6.64
N GLY A 88 -5.75 -4.75 -5.70
CA GLY A 88 -7.21 -4.78 -5.71
C GLY A 88 -7.83 -5.97 -4.96
N ASP A 89 -7.04 -6.98 -4.61
CA ASP A 89 -7.48 -8.14 -3.84
C ASP A 89 -7.61 -7.78 -2.35
N VAL A 90 -8.84 -7.44 -1.95
CA VAL A 90 -9.21 -7.12 -0.57
C VAL A 90 -10.51 -7.80 -0.21
N ASP A 91 -10.50 -8.48 0.93
CA ASP A 91 -11.69 -9.04 1.54
C ASP A 91 -12.05 -8.30 2.82
N CYS A 92 -13.34 -8.21 3.06
CA CYS A 92 -13.90 -7.80 4.33
C CYS A 92 -15.11 -8.68 4.60
N TYR A 93 -15.09 -9.40 5.71
CA TYR A 93 -16.22 -10.18 6.19
C TYR A 93 -16.55 -9.75 7.61
N ASP A 94 -17.85 -9.61 7.88
CA ASP A 94 -18.35 -9.24 9.19
C ASP A 94 -19.59 -10.05 9.56
N VAL A 95 -19.77 -10.24 10.86
CA VAL A 95 -20.95 -10.81 11.51
C VAL A 95 -21.18 -10.02 12.80
N GLN A 96 -22.30 -10.27 13.48
CA GLN A 96 -22.66 -9.56 14.71
C GLN A 96 -21.53 -9.46 15.75
N GLY A 97 -20.75 -10.54 15.93
CA GLY A 97 -19.73 -10.63 16.97
C GLY A 97 -18.28 -10.50 16.51
N ALA A 98 -18.00 -10.45 15.20
CA ALA A 98 -16.63 -10.51 14.70
C ALA A 98 -16.50 -9.93 13.29
N TYR A 99 -15.30 -9.50 12.94
CA TYR A 99 -14.94 -9.14 11.57
C TYR A 99 -13.50 -9.54 11.26
N ALA A 100 -13.19 -9.72 9.99
CA ALA A 100 -11.82 -9.73 9.49
C ALA A 100 -11.72 -8.99 8.15
N ILE A 101 -10.59 -8.32 7.97
CA ILE A 101 -10.25 -7.57 6.76
C ILE A 101 -8.88 -8.04 6.31
N SER A 102 -8.74 -8.43 5.05
CA SER A 102 -7.44 -8.80 4.49
C SER A 102 -7.19 -8.12 3.15
N ALA A 103 -5.93 -7.74 2.90
CA ALA A 103 -5.51 -7.11 1.66
C ALA A 103 -4.18 -7.70 1.17
N GLN A 104 -4.08 -8.00 -0.12
CA GLN A 104 -2.85 -8.52 -0.72
C GLN A 104 -1.73 -7.48 -0.71
N LEU A 105 -0.54 -7.87 -0.27
CA LEU A 105 0.65 -7.02 -0.29
C LEU A 105 1.16 -6.81 -1.71
N LYS A 106 1.70 -5.62 -1.98
CA LYS A 106 2.28 -5.27 -3.28
C LYS A 106 3.66 -5.86 -3.48
N ASN A 107 4.45 -5.97 -2.41
CA ASN A 107 5.80 -6.52 -2.50
C ASN A 107 5.84 -8.02 -2.77
N ASP A 108 4.88 -8.77 -2.22
CA ASP A 108 4.71 -10.19 -2.45
C ASP A 108 3.22 -10.47 -2.61
N THR A 109 2.79 -10.70 -3.86
CA THR A 109 1.39 -10.95 -4.21
C THR A 109 0.87 -12.29 -3.70
N THR A 110 1.72 -13.12 -3.09
CA THR A 110 1.32 -14.35 -2.40
C THR A 110 0.99 -14.11 -0.92
N LYS A 111 1.24 -12.90 -0.42
CA LYS A 111 1.05 -12.52 0.99
C LYS A 111 -0.09 -11.53 1.14
N TYR A 112 -0.74 -11.62 2.30
CA TYR A 112 -1.87 -10.78 2.67
C TYR A 112 -1.61 -10.18 4.05
N TRP A 113 -1.94 -8.92 4.24
CA TRP A 113 -2.05 -8.33 5.57
C TRP A 113 -3.48 -8.51 6.05
N CYS A 114 -3.66 -9.12 7.22
CA CYS A 114 -4.97 -9.38 7.81
C CYS A 114 -5.08 -8.69 9.17
N VAL A 115 -6.23 -8.07 9.41
CA VAL A 115 -6.65 -7.56 10.72
C VAL A 115 -8.01 -8.14 11.10
N ASP A 116 -8.25 -8.36 12.40
CA ASP A 116 -9.52 -8.90 12.88
C ASP A 116 -9.99 -8.25 14.19
N SER A 117 -11.22 -8.57 14.56
CA SER A 117 -11.89 -8.17 15.82
C SER A 117 -11.24 -8.68 17.11
N THR A 118 -10.26 -9.60 17.03
CA THR A 118 -9.48 -10.04 18.20
C THR A 118 -8.24 -9.18 18.41
N GLY A 119 -8.04 -8.17 17.56
CA GLY A 119 -6.89 -7.28 17.59
C GLY A 119 -5.67 -7.82 16.84
N GLN A 120 -5.79 -8.89 16.05
CA GLN A 120 -4.68 -9.35 15.24
C GLN A 120 -4.34 -8.35 14.13
N ALA A 121 -3.06 -8.31 13.78
CA ALA A 121 -2.51 -7.60 12.64
C ALA A 121 -1.31 -8.41 12.13
N VAL A 122 -1.57 -9.35 11.23
CA VAL A 122 -0.63 -10.42 10.87
C VAL A 122 -0.53 -10.61 9.36
N GLU A 123 0.60 -11.12 8.92
CA GLU A 123 0.78 -11.55 7.52
C GLU A 123 0.26 -12.99 7.35
N LYS A 124 -0.50 -13.23 6.27
CA LYS A 124 -1.01 -14.52 5.86
C LYS A 124 -0.42 -14.93 4.52
N ALA A 125 -0.29 -16.24 4.32
CA ALA A 125 0.19 -16.84 3.06
C ALA A 125 -0.92 -17.08 2.03
N ALA A 126 -2.17 -16.77 2.38
CA ALA A 126 -3.33 -16.89 1.53
C ALA A 126 -4.35 -15.83 1.93
N GLN A 127 -5.25 -15.54 0.99
CA GLN A 127 -6.45 -14.76 1.22
C GLN A 127 -7.30 -15.45 2.31
N ILE A 128 -8.03 -14.66 3.10
CA ILE A 128 -8.94 -15.22 4.10
C ILE A 128 -10.09 -15.96 3.38
N ALA A 129 -10.60 -17.01 4.00
CA ALA A 129 -11.71 -17.76 3.41
C ALA A 129 -12.98 -16.89 3.35
N ALA A 130 -13.89 -17.21 2.43
CA ALA A 130 -15.20 -16.57 2.40
C ALA A 130 -15.88 -16.68 3.77
N ASP A 131 -16.47 -15.57 4.22
CA ASP A 131 -17.14 -15.42 5.51
C ASP A 131 -16.25 -15.64 6.75
N ALA A 132 -14.92 -15.72 6.58
CA ALA A 132 -14.00 -15.83 7.69
C ALA A 132 -13.87 -14.50 8.44
N THR A 133 -14.11 -14.51 9.75
CA THR A 133 -14.06 -13.34 10.64
C THR A 133 -12.86 -13.37 11.57
N ALA A 134 -11.84 -14.13 11.21
CA ALA A 134 -10.55 -14.18 11.90
C ALA A 134 -9.42 -14.22 10.89
N CYS A 135 -8.28 -13.67 11.30
CA CYS A 135 -7.00 -13.98 10.69
C CYS A 135 -6.60 -15.39 11.13
#